data_AF-A0A7S2IVX6-F1
#
_entry.id   AF-A0A7S2IVX6-F1
#
_cell.length_a   1.000
_cell.length_b   1.000
_cell.length_c   1.000
_cell.angle_alpha   90.00
_cell.angle_beta   90.00
_cell.angle_gamma   90.00
#
_symmetry.space_group_name_H-M   'P 1'
#
loop_
_entity.id
_entity.type
_entity.pdbx_description
1 polymer ?
#
loop_
_entity_poly.entity_id
_entity_poly.type
_entity_poly.pdbx_seq_one_letter_code
_entity_poly.pdbx_strand_id
1 'polypeptide(L)'
;DWSEVVVRDLPEPIPLRFPITFRDGMECAYWDELQQIWATDGLTTAEPTPDGLLQCRTTHLTLFAGILRGFISTYECSQGAELFNAEAIAMMLQGDWHRSTGAVLLWSVLALLSAGLLFSRCLDLKRKRDGSWSDEHFLIPIGTEMPPATNANTPASQASTGLESSTT
;
A
#
# COMPACT_ATOMS: atom_id res chain seq x y z
N ASP A 1 27.97 0.59 -26.05
CA ASP A 1 28.90 0.26 -24.96
C ASP A 1 28.37 0.96 -23.72
N TRP A 2 27.65 0.23 -22.87
CA TRP A 2 26.96 0.77 -21.69
C TRP A 2 27.72 0.28 -20.46
N SER A 3 28.87 0.89 -20.20
CA SER A 3 29.62 0.64 -18.97
C SER A 3 28.85 1.24 -17.79
N GLU A 4 28.49 0.40 -16.84
CA GLU A 4 27.91 0.77 -15.56
C GLU A 4 28.81 1.78 -14.84
N VAL A 5 28.27 2.95 -14.51
CA VAL A 5 29.02 4.01 -13.83
C VAL A 5 28.94 3.74 -12.33
N VAL A 6 29.96 3.07 -11.80
CA VAL A 6 30.10 2.79 -10.37
C VAL A 6 30.65 4.04 -9.68
N VAL A 7 29.78 4.76 -8.96
CA VAL A 7 30.14 5.98 -8.22
C VAL A 7 30.48 5.61 -6.78
N ARG A 8 31.74 5.84 -6.37
CA ARG A 8 32.23 5.57 -5.01
C ARG A 8 32.98 6.76 -4.42
N ASP A 9 33.05 6.79 -3.08
CA ASP A 9 33.88 7.70 -2.30
C ASP A 9 33.55 9.19 -2.49
N LEU A 10 32.26 9.52 -2.45
CA LEU A 10 31.84 10.92 -2.48
C LEU A 10 32.40 11.68 -1.27
N PRO A 11 33.07 12.83 -1.48
CA PRO A 11 33.59 13.65 -0.38
C PRO A 11 32.47 14.25 0.48
N GLU A 12 31.25 14.37 -0.07
CA GLU A 12 30.06 14.77 0.67
C GLU A 12 29.02 13.63 0.67
N PRO A 13 28.71 13.03 1.85
CA PRO A 13 27.74 11.95 1.95
C PRO A 13 26.32 12.42 1.63
N ILE A 14 25.62 11.67 0.78
CA ILE A 14 24.24 11.97 0.38
C ILE A 14 23.29 11.60 1.54
N PRO A 15 22.49 12.54 2.07
CA PRO A 15 21.52 12.26 3.12
C PRO A 15 20.24 11.63 2.54
N LEU A 16 19.87 10.45 3.03
CA LEU A 16 18.63 9.75 2.72
C LEU A 16 17.72 9.75 3.95
N ARG A 17 16.41 9.89 3.74
CA ARG A 17 15.41 9.92 4.81
C ARG A 17 14.28 8.95 4.48
N PHE A 18 14.00 8.04 5.38
CA PHE A 18 12.96 7.03 5.21
C PHE A 18 11.92 7.14 6.34
N PRO A 19 10.62 7.16 6.03
CA PRO A 19 9.59 7.04 7.06
C PRO A 19 9.63 5.64 7.66
N ILE A 20 9.73 5.57 8.98
CA ILE A 20 9.77 4.30 9.71
C ILE A 20 8.61 4.19 10.68
N THR A 21 8.02 3.01 10.73
CA THR A 21 6.98 2.66 11.71
C THR A 21 7.56 2.11 13.02
N PHE A 22 8.80 1.61 12.98
CA PHE A 22 9.54 1.06 14.11
C PHE A 22 10.84 1.83 14.31
N ARG A 23 11.10 2.34 15.54
CA ARG A 23 12.32 3.10 15.86
C ARG A 23 13.49 2.22 16.30
N ASP A 24 13.19 1.14 17.02
CA ASP A 24 14.23 0.33 17.63
C ASP A 24 14.76 -0.72 16.66
N GLY A 25 16.10 -0.81 16.58
CA GLY A 25 16.78 -1.84 15.81
C GLY A 25 16.75 -1.64 14.30
N MET A 26 16.45 -0.45 13.78
CA MET A 26 16.61 -0.12 12.36
C MET A 26 18.05 0.31 12.08
N GLU A 27 18.60 -0.20 10.97
CA GLU A 27 19.93 0.13 10.48
C GLU A 27 19.89 0.39 8.97
N CYS A 28 20.67 1.37 8.52
CA CYS A 28 20.80 1.68 7.11
C CYS A 28 21.70 0.65 6.44
N ALA A 29 21.22 0.05 5.36
CA ALA A 29 22.00 -0.89 4.55
C ALA A 29 21.86 -0.57 3.06
N TYR A 30 22.85 -1.03 2.30
CA TYR A 30 22.83 -1.02 0.84
C TYR A 30 22.95 -2.44 0.30
N TRP A 31 22.42 -2.65 -0.90
CA TRP A 31 22.60 -3.92 -1.60
C TRP A 31 23.96 -3.94 -2.31
N ASP A 32 24.85 -4.81 -1.88
CA ASP A 32 26.08 -5.13 -2.61
C ASP A 32 25.75 -6.15 -3.70
N GLU A 33 25.78 -5.73 -4.96
CA GLU A 33 25.48 -6.59 -6.10
C GLU A 33 26.56 -7.67 -6.35
N LEU A 34 27.80 -7.45 -5.92
CA LEU A 34 28.86 -8.45 -6.11
C LEU A 34 28.69 -9.61 -5.13
N GLN A 35 28.33 -9.29 -3.90
CA GLN A 35 28.16 -10.27 -2.83
C GLN A 35 26.70 -10.75 -2.70
N GLN A 36 25.75 -10.06 -3.35
CA GLN A 36 24.31 -10.29 -3.22
C GLN A 36 23.84 -10.26 -1.76
N ILE A 37 24.35 -9.30 -0.98
CA ILE A 37 24.03 -9.13 0.44
C ILE A 37 23.66 -7.68 0.76
N TRP A 38 22.94 -7.50 1.87
CA TRP A 38 22.76 -6.20 2.48
C TRP A 38 23.97 -5.87 3.35
N ALA A 39 24.77 -4.89 2.94
CA ALA A 39 25.96 -4.43 3.66
C ALA A 39 25.70 -3.05 4.31
N THR A 40 26.45 -2.74 5.37
CA THR A 40 26.35 -1.46 6.09
C THR A 40 27.60 -0.58 5.92
N ASP A 41 28.61 -1.10 5.23
CA ASP A 41 29.88 -0.40 4.99
C ASP A 41 29.69 0.91 4.24
N GLY A 42 30.32 1.98 4.73
CA GLY A 42 30.20 3.31 4.13
C GLY A 42 28.85 4.00 4.38
N LEU A 43 27.97 3.43 5.22
CA LEU A 43 26.76 4.09 5.68
C LEU A 43 26.88 4.55 7.12
N THR A 44 26.43 5.76 7.39
CA THR A 44 26.20 6.25 8.75
C THR A 44 24.71 6.29 9.04
N THR A 45 24.26 5.43 9.95
CA THR A 45 22.90 5.45 10.50
C THR A 45 22.82 6.49 11.61
N ALA A 46 22.00 7.52 11.44
CA ALA A 46 21.68 8.45 12.51
C ALA A 46 20.46 7.94 13.29
N GLU A 47 20.36 8.33 14.56
CA GLU A 47 19.20 7.98 15.40
C GLU A 47 17.89 8.48 14.76
N PRO A 48 16.78 7.72 14.89
CA PRO A 48 15.50 8.13 14.36
C PRO A 48 15.08 9.50 14.89
N THR A 49 14.88 10.43 13.97
CA THR A 49 14.37 11.78 14.26
C THR A 49 13.03 11.68 15.03
N PRO A 50 12.67 12.65 15.91
CA PRO A 50 11.39 12.63 16.62
C PRO A 50 10.18 12.44 15.70
N ASP A 51 10.30 12.91 14.47
CA ASP A 51 9.32 12.82 13.38
C ASP A 51 9.10 11.40 12.81
N GLY A 52 9.80 10.38 13.31
CA GLY A 52 9.67 9.01 12.84
C GLY A 52 10.39 8.76 11.51
N LEU A 53 11.47 9.51 11.26
CA LEU A 53 12.31 9.38 10.06
C LEU A 53 13.64 8.74 10.43
N LEU A 54 14.02 7.66 9.73
CA LEU A 54 15.37 7.12 9.74
C LEU A 54 16.23 7.97 8.79
N GLN A 55 17.35 8.47 9.30
CA GLN A 55 18.30 9.25 8.50
C GLN A 55 19.56 8.43 8.25
N CYS A 56 19.85 8.20 6.96
CA CYS A 56 21.05 7.51 6.49
C CYS A 56 21.94 8.49 5.74
N ARG A 57 23.25 8.32 5.81
CA ARG A 57 24.18 9.02 4.90
C ARG A 57 25.06 8.00 4.21
N THR A 58 25.23 8.13 2.91
CA THR A 58 25.98 7.18 2.07
C THR A 58 26.97 7.91 1.16
N THR A 59 28.11 7.28 0.91
CA THR A 59 29.19 7.76 0.02
C THR A 59 29.17 7.11 -1.37
N HIS A 60 28.21 6.22 -1.62
CA HIS A 60 28.06 5.46 -2.87
C HIS A 60 26.62 5.59 -3.37
N LEU A 61 26.36 5.30 -4.65
CA LEU A 61 25.01 5.34 -5.22
C LEU A 61 24.62 3.93 -5.65
N THR A 62 23.85 3.25 -4.80
CA THR A 62 23.36 1.88 -4.99
C THR A 62 21.89 1.77 -4.52
N LEU A 63 21.35 0.56 -4.41
CA LEU A 63 20.05 0.31 -3.82
C LEU A 63 20.11 0.41 -2.29
N PHE A 64 19.28 1.28 -1.69
CA PHE A 64 19.28 1.55 -0.24
C PHE A 64 17.96 1.13 0.42
N ALA A 65 18.05 0.61 1.65
CA ALA A 65 16.90 0.31 2.48
C ALA A 65 17.20 0.50 3.98
N GLY A 66 16.17 0.84 4.75
CA GLY A 66 16.21 0.70 6.22
C GLY A 66 15.80 -0.72 6.59
N ILE A 67 16.69 -1.47 7.23
CA ILE A 67 16.49 -2.89 7.54
C ILE A 67 16.56 -3.08 9.05
N LEU A 68 15.77 -4.03 9.56
CA LEU A 68 15.87 -4.45 10.95
C LEU A 68 17.22 -5.17 11.17
N ARG A 69 18.00 -4.73 12.16
CA ARG A 69 19.28 -5.36 12.57
C ARG A 69 19.15 -6.86 12.77
N GLY A 70 18.04 -7.30 13.37
CA GLY A 70 17.73 -8.72 13.54
C GLY A 70 17.53 -9.47 12.22
N PHE A 71 17.06 -8.80 11.17
CA PHE A 71 16.92 -9.38 9.84
C PHE A 71 18.28 -9.53 9.16
N ILE A 72 19.18 -8.54 9.24
CA ILE A 72 20.53 -8.64 8.67
C ILE A 72 21.30 -9.76 9.37
N SER A 73 21.33 -9.77 10.70
CA SER A 73 22.05 -10.82 11.43
C SER A 73 21.46 -12.22 11.21
N THR A 74 20.13 -12.32 11.07
CA THR A 74 19.48 -13.59 10.67
C THR A 74 19.81 -13.94 9.23
N TYR A 75 19.90 -12.99 8.31
CA TYR A 75 20.24 -13.23 6.91
C TYR A 75 21.71 -13.61 6.71
N GLU A 76 22.63 -13.04 7.51
CA GLU A 76 24.05 -13.39 7.51
C GLU A 76 24.31 -14.75 8.17
N CYS A 77 23.55 -15.08 9.23
CA CYS A 77 23.70 -16.34 9.96
C CYS A 77 22.88 -17.49 9.35
N SER A 78 21.76 -17.19 8.69
CA SER A 78 21.06 -18.17 7.88
C SER A 78 21.72 -18.23 6.52
N GLN A 79 21.87 -19.40 5.96
CA GLN A 79 22.32 -19.56 4.57
C GLN A 79 21.20 -19.09 3.63
N GLY A 80 20.71 -17.85 3.74
CA GLY A 80 19.53 -17.32 3.05
C GLY A 80 19.68 -17.37 1.53
N ALA A 81 20.91 -17.21 1.04
CA ALA A 81 21.28 -17.43 -0.35
C ALA A 81 21.15 -18.91 -0.78
N GLU A 82 21.42 -19.87 0.11
CA GLU A 82 21.19 -21.30 -0.18
C GLU A 82 19.71 -21.67 -0.06
N LEU A 83 18.96 -21.02 0.83
CA LEU A 83 17.52 -21.26 1.05
C LEU A 83 16.67 -20.85 -0.15
N PHE A 84 17.08 -19.81 -0.88
CA PHE A 84 16.51 -19.42 -2.18
C PHE A 84 17.36 -19.86 -3.37
N ASN A 85 18.27 -20.81 -3.20
CA ASN A 85 18.95 -21.44 -4.33
C ASN A 85 17.90 -22.21 -5.17
N ALA A 86 18.05 -22.19 -6.50
CA ALA A 86 17.17 -22.92 -7.40
C ALA A 86 17.09 -24.41 -7.04
N GLU A 87 18.19 -24.97 -6.53
CA GLU A 87 18.26 -26.34 -6.02
C GLU A 87 17.43 -26.54 -4.75
N ALA A 88 17.45 -25.61 -3.80
CA ALA A 88 16.63 -25.66 -2.59
C ALA A 88 15.13 -25.50 -2.89
N ILE A 89 14.76 -24.61 -3.83
CA ILE A 89 13.38 -24.46 -4.31
C ILE A 89 12.91 -25.74 -5.01
N ALA A 90 13.77 -26.37 -5.82
CA ALA A 90 13.47 -27.63 -6.47
C ALA A 90 13.24 -28.76 -5.44
N MET A 91 14.05 -28.82 -4.38
CA MET A 91 13.86 -29.77 -3.29
C MET A 91 12.58 -29.50 -2.48
N MET A 92 12.22 -28.23 -2.25
CA MET A 92 10.94 -27.88 -1.62
C MET A 92 9.75 -28.28 -2.49
N LEU A 93 9.83 -28.11 -3.82
CA LEU A 93 8.76 -28.51 -4.75
C LEU A 93 8.61 -30.03 -4.85
N GLN A 94 9.67 -30.80 -4.60
CA GLN A 94 9.64 -32.26 -4.64
C GLN A 94 9.01 -32.89 -3.39
N GLY A 95 8.85 -32.13 -2.30
CA GLY A 95 8.27 -32.62 -1.05
C GLY A 95 6.73 -32.68 -1.05
N ASP A 96 6.18 -33.67 -0.36
CA ASP A 96 4.73 -33.79 -0.08
C ASP A 96 4.23 -32.81 1.01
N TRP A 97 4.90 -31.67 1.18
CA TRP A 97 4.56 -30.66 2.20
C TRP A 97 3.12 -30.16 2.03
N HIS A 98 2.61 -30.12 0.79
CA HIS A 98 1.26 -29.73 0.45
C HIS A 98 0.17 -30.65 1.05
N ARG A 99 0.52 -31.89 1.42
CA ARG A 99 -0.37 -32.85 2.11
C ARG A 99 -0.23 -32.86 3.61
N SER A 100 0.74 -32.13 4.17
CA SER A 100 0.86 -32.01 5.62
C SER A 100 -0.39 -31.33 6.22
N THR A 101 -0.77 -31.70 7.43
CA THR A 101 -1.95 -31.13 8.12
C THR A 101 -1.92 -29.60 8.17
N GLY A 102 -0.73 -29.02 8.37
CA GLY A 102 -0.55 -27.56 8.36
C GLY A 102 -0.82 -26.93 6.99
N ALA A 103 -0.34 -27.56 5.92
CA ALA A 103 -0.61 -27.09 4.57
C ALA A 103 -2.10 -27.22 4.20
N VAL A 104 -2.76 -28.31 4.58
CA VAL A 104 -4.21 -28.48 4.36
C VAL A 104 -5.01 -27.37 5.05
N LEU A 105 -4.67 -27.03 6.29
CA LEU A 105 -5.28 -25.91 7.01
C LEU A 105 -5.03 -24.59 6.28
N LEU A 106 -3.79 -24.31 5.88
CA LEU A 106 -3.43 -23.12 5.11
C LEU A 106 -4.26 -23.02 3.81
N TRP A 107 -4.30 -24.09 3.02
CA TRP A 107 -5.07 -24.15 1.78
C TRP A 107 -6.56 -23.95 2.01
N SER A 108 -7.13 -24.52 3.09
CA SER A 108 -8.54 -24.32 3.43
C SER A 108 -8.86 -22.86 3.78
N VAL A 109 -8.00 -22.20 4.56
CA VAL A 109 -8.15 -20.77 4.90
C VAL A 109 -8.02 -19.93 3.64
N LEU A 110 -7.03 -20.21 2.80
CA LEU A 110 -6.83 -19.49 1.54
C LEU A 110 -8.03 -19.66 0.59
N ALA A 111 -8.56 -20.88 0.48
CA ALA A 111 -9.75 -21.18 -0.32
C ALA A 111 -10.99 -20.45 0.22
N LEU A 112 -11.17 -20.41 1.54
CA LEU A 112 -12.29 -19.69 2.17
C LEU A 112 -12.21 -18.18 1.91
N LEU A 113 -11.02 -17.58 2.08
CA LEU A 113 -10.80 -16.16 1.84
C LEU A 113 -11.01 -15.79 0.37
N SER A 114 -10.49 -16.60 -0.55
CA SER A 114 -10.67 -16.39 -1.98
C SER A 114 -12.12 -16.59 -2.41
N ALA A 115 -12.85 -17.57 -1.86
CA ALA A 115 -14.28 -17.70 -2.05
C ALA A 115 -15.06 -16.48 -1.54
N GLY A 116 -14.69 -15.95 -0.36
CA GLY A 116 -15.26 -14.71 0.18
C GLY A 116 -15.03 -13.52 -0.75
N LEU A 117 -13.81 -13.34 -1.28
CA LEU A 117 -13.50 -12.28 -2.24
C LEU A 117 -14.28 -12.43 -3.54
N LEU A 118 -14.40 -13.64 -4.08
CA LEU A 118 -15.21 -13.90 -5.28
C LEU A 118 -16.68 -13.62 -5.02
N PHE A 119 -17.19 -14.01 -3.85
CA PHE A 119 -18.57 -13.71 -3.45
C PHE A 119 -18.81 -12.20 -3.35
N SER A 120 -17.91 -11.45 -2.70
CA SER A 120 -17.97 -9.99 -2.65
C SER A 120 -17.91 -9.36 -4.04
N ARG A 121 -17.06 -9.86 -4.94
CA ARG A 121 -16.99 -9.39 -6.33
C ARG A 121 -18.27 -9.68 -7.09
N CYS A 122 -18.85 -10.87 -6.94
CA CYS A 122 -20.14 -11.22 -7.54
C CYS A 122 -21.26 -10.32 -7.03
N LEU A 123 -21.30 -10.02 -5.74
CA LEU A 123 -22.27 -9.08 -5.16
C LEU A 123 -22.05 -7.66 -5.67
N ASP A 124 -20.81 -7.20 -5.77
CA ASP A 124 -20.47 -5.88 -6.32
C ASP A 124 -20.88 -5.76 -7.79
N LEU A 125 -20.57 -6.77 -8.61
CA LEU A 125 -20.98 -6.83 -10.01
C LEU A 125 -22.49 -6.90 -10.17
N LYS A 126 -23.18 -7.69 -9.34
CA LYS A 126 -24.64 -7.76 -9.34
C LYS A 126 -25.25 -6.42 -8.97
N ARG A 127 -24.75 -5.76 -7.91
CA ARG A 127 -25.21 -4.43 -7.48
C ARG A 127 -24.97 -3.36 -8.55
N LYS A 128 -23.83 -3.41 -9.24
CA LYS A 128 -23.53 -2.54 -10.40
C LYS A 128 -24.50 -2.78 -11.55
N ARG A 129 -24.79 -4.05 -11.87
CA ARG A 129 -25.72 -4.41 -12.95
C ARG A 129 -27.16 -4.00 -12.63
N ASP A 130 -27.58 -4.21 -11.39
CA ASP A 130 -28.95 -3.95 -10.95
C ASP A 130 -29.18 -2.44 -10.68
N GLY A 131 -28.20 -1.57 -10.95
CA GLY A 131 -28.33 -0.10 -10.87
C GLY A 131 -28.57 0.44 -9.46
N SER A 132 -28.45 -0.40 -8.43
CA SER A 132 -28.75 -0.07 -7.03
C SER A 132 -27.74 0.92 -6.42
N TRP A 133 -26.63 1.18 -7.09
CA TRP A 133 -25.61 2.14 -6.70
C TRP A 133 -25.74 3.38 -7.60
N SER A 134 -26.87 4.08 -7.46
CA SER A 134 -27.05 5.41 -8.04
C SER A 134 -26.72 6.48 -7.00
N ASP A 135 -26.05 7.54 -7.43
CA ASP A 135 -25.61 8.66 -6.57
C ASP A 135 -26.78 9.32 -5.82
N GLU A 136 -28.01 9.16 -6.33
CA GLU A 136 -29.28 9.60 -5.73
C GLU A 136 -29.52 9.10 -4.29
N HIS A 137 -28.83 8.05 -3.83
CA HIS A 137 -29.01 7.46 -2.50
C HIS A 137 -27.78 7.56 -1.60
N PHE A 138 -26.66 8.09 -2.12
CA PHE A 138 -25.39 8.08 -1.38
C PHE A 138 -25.26 9.24 -0.39
N LEU A 139 -25.98 10.35 -0.60
CA LEU A 139 -25.97 11.52 0.27
C LEU A 139 -27.39 12.10 0.40
N ILE A 140 -28.18 11.59 1.34
CA ILE A 140 -29.40 12.28 1.75
C ILE A 140 -28.99 13.34 2.78
N PRO A 141 -29.17 14.65 2.52
CA PRO A 141 -29.00 15.65 3.56
C PRO A 141 -30.02 15.37 4.67
N ILE A 142 -29.52 15.14 5.88
CA ILE A 142 -30.35 15.06 7.09
C ILE A 142 -30.87 16.47 7.36
N GLY A 143 -32.00 16.87 6.77
CA GLY A 143 -32.55 18.19 7.06
C GLY A 143 -33.63 18.79 6.16
N THR A 144 -34.09 18.17 5.07
CA THR A 144 -35.25 18.73 4.36
C THR A 144 -36.54 18.24 5.00
N GLU A 145 -37.06 19.04 5.93
CA GLU A 145 -38.46 19.01 6.36
C GLU A 145 -39.38 18.82 5.14
N MET A 146 -40.28 17.84 5.21
CA MET A 146 -41.38 17.73 4.25
C MET A 146 -42.31 18.94 4.43
N PRO A 147 -42.54 19.76 3.40
CA PRO A 147 -43.61 20.75 3.48
C PRO A 147 -44.96 20.04 3.63
N PRO A 148 -45.86 20.51 4.50
CA PRO A 148 -47.15 19.88 4.71
C PRO A 148 -47.96 19.89 3.40
N ALA A 149 -48.56 18.75 3.09
CA ALA A 149 -49.40 18.53 1.92
C ALA A 149 -50.41 19.69 1.77
N THR A 150 -50.20 20.53 0.76
CA THR A 150 -51.12 21.61 0.43
C THR A 150 -52.29 20.97 -0.32
N ASN A 151 -53.40 20.78 0.40
CA ASN A 151 -54.64 20.27 -0.15
C ASN A 151 -55.11 21.19 -1.30
N ALA A 152 -55.23 20.60 -2.48
CA ALA A 152 -55.84 21.19 -3.65
C ALA A 152 -57.28 21.59 -3.32
N ASN A 153 -57.56 22.89 -3.25
CA ASN A 153 -58.88 23.50 -3.40
C ASN A 153 -58.72 25.03 -3.39
N THR A 154 -58.59 25.67 -4.57
CA THR A 154 -59.14 27.01 -4.88
C THR A 154 -58.98 27.28 -6.39
N PRO A 155 -60.05 27.70 -7.09
CA PRO A 155 -60.10 27.76 -8.55
C PRO A 155 -59.50 29.05 -9.15
N ALA A 156 -59.25 28.97 -10.45
CA ALA A 156 -58.74 30.01 -11.33
C ALA A 156 -59.46 31.36 -11.21
N SER A 157 -58.68 32.43 -11.14
CA SER A 157 -59.07 33.76 -11.63
C SER A 157 -57.83 34.60 -11.90
N GLN A 158 -57.71 35.05 -13.15
CA GLN A 158 -57.32 36.41 -13.62
C GLN A 158 -56.09 37.10 -12.98
N ALA A 159 -55.31 37.93 -13.63
CA ALA A 159 -55.12 38.42 -14.99
C ALA A 159 -54.07 39.54 -14.85
N SER A 160 -53.32 39.84 -15.93
CA SER A 160 -52.65 41.14 -16.17
C SER A 160 -51.48 41.49 -15.22
N THR A 161 -50.45 42.30 -15.49
CA THR A 161 -49.87 43.04 -16.62
C THR A 161 -48.63 43.75 -16.03
N GLY A 162 -47.66 44.14 -16.87
CA GLY A 162 -46.55 45.07 -16.53
C GLY A 162 -45.26 44.33 -16.17
N LEU A 163 -44.15 44.35 -16.90
CA LEU A 163 -43.49 45.40 -17.70
C LEU A 163 -43.08 46.63 -16.88
N GLU A 164 -41.82 46.64 -16.42
CA GLU A 164 -40.89 47.78 -16.26
C GLU A 164 -39.60 47.21 -15.63
N SER A 165 -38.47 47.11 -16.33
CA SER A 165 -37.50 48.16 -16.74
C SER A 165 -36.70 48.76 -15.58
N SER A 166 -35.37 48.68 -15.77
CA SER A 166 -34.35 49.68 -15.40
C SER A 166 -33.72 49.65 -13.99
N THR A 167 -32.42 49.39 -14.01
CA THR A 167 -31.31 50.13 -13.34
C THR A 167 -31.53 50.54 -11.88
N THR A 168 -30.63 50.21 -10.96
CA THR A 168 -29.21 50.63 -10.95
C THR A 168 -28.45 49.78 -9.92
#